data_AF-R6MAN5-F1
#
_entry.id   AF-R6MAN5-F1
#
_cell.length_a   1.000
_cell.length_b   1.000
_cell.length_c   1.000
_cell.angle_alpha   90.00
_cell.angle_beta   90.00
_cell.angle_gamma   90.00
#
_symmetry.space_group_name_H-M   'P 1'
#
loop_
_entity.id
_entity.type
_entity.pdbx_description
1 polymer ?
#
loop_
_entity_poly.entity_id
_entity_poly.type
_entity_poly.pdbx_seq_one_letter_code
_entity_poly.pdbx_strand_id
1 'polypeptide(L)'
;MNISCKDNENFEFERRIDRGCGFNFELSSDEVYQISYMNYIGEIEEQFYTMCPRCGYIIPIDKSILNDYEIGLARRKSIDDRDLYLKNNILSEYTNVTERGRVRKKTL
;
A
#
# COMPACT_ATOMS: atom_id res chain seq x y z
N MET A 1 -16.34 -7.49 -0.66
CA MET A 1 -15.51 -8.34 0.25
C MET A 1 -15.47 -7.69 1.63
N ASN A 2 -15.68 -8.41 2.73
CA ASN A 2 -15.70 -7.75 4.05
C ASN A 2 -14.28 -7.59 4.61
N ILE A 3 -13.86 -6.35 4.87
CA ILE A 3 -12.53 -6.00 5.38
C ILE A 3 -12.65 -5.35 6.76
N SER A 4 -11.69 -5.67 7.62
CA SER A 4 -11.55 -5.07 8.95
C SER A 4 -10.41 -4.08 8.97
N CYS A 5 -10.69 -2.85 9.40
CA CYS A 5 -9.69 -1.83 9.65
C CYS A 5 -8.95 -2.14 10.96
N LYS A 6 -7.97 -3.02 10.89
CA LYS A 6 -7.08 -3.38 11.99
C LYS A 6 -5.65 -3.09 11.59
N ASP A 7 -4.84 -2.76 12.59
CA ASP A 7 -3.40 -2.63 12.41
C ASP A 7 -2.85 -3.88 11.73
N ASN A 8 -2.03 -3.69 10.69
CA ASN A 8 -1.45 -4.80 9.94
C ASN A 8 0.04 -4.53 9.71
N GLU A 9 0.87 -5.40 10.30
CA GLU A 9 2.33 -5.32 10.28
C GLU A 9 2.97 -5.72 8.94
N ASN A 10 2.16 -6.22 7.99
CA ASN A 10 2.67 -6.78 6.73
C ASN A 10 2.72 -5.78 5.56
N PHE A 11 2.40 -4.50 5.79
CA PHE A 11 2.60 -3.47 4.78
C PHE A 11 3.98 -2.84 4.95
N GLU A 12 4.85 -2.94 3.94
CA GLU A 12 6.24 -2.45 4.03
C GLU A 12 6.34 -0.94 4.33
N PHE A 13 5.23 -0.20 4.18
CA PHE A 13 5.13 1.25 4.39
C PHE A 13 4.42 1.57 5.71
N GLU A 14 5.04 1.19 6.83
CA GLU A 14 4.34 1.12 8.11
C GLU A 14 4.59 2.29 9.08
N ARG A 15 5.28 3.36 8.69
CA ARG A 15 5.85 4.28 9.71
C ARG A 15 5.10 5.56 10.01
N ARG A 16 4.07 5.97 9.25
CA ARG A 16 3.33 7.23 9.53
C ARG A 16 1.84 7.26 9.18
N ILE A 17 1.22 6.13 8.93
CA ILE A 17 -0.22 6.07 8.69
C ILE A 17 -0.90 5.80 10.04
N ASP A 18 -2.04 6.45 10.31
CA ASP A 18 -2.77 6.41 11.59
C ASP A 18 -3.02 4.98 12.11
N ARG A 19 -3.56 4.78 13.31
CA ARG A 19 -3.95 3.42 13.76
C ARG A 19 -5.29 3.02 13.15
N GLY A 20 -5.47 1.72 12.92
CA GLY A 20 -6.75 1.15 12.55
C GLY A 20 -7.82 1.40 13.62
N CYS A 21 -9.04 1.73 13.18
CA CYS A 21 -10.14 2.07 14.08
C CYS A 21 -11.07 0.88 14.45
N GLY A 22 -10.74 -0.34 14.00
CA GLY A 22 -11.53 -1.55 14.20
C GLY A 22 -12.82 -1.62 13.38
N PHE A 23 -13.05 -0.67 12.46
CA PHE A 23 -14.26 -0.60 11.65
C PHE A 23 -14.26 -1.68 10.56
N ASN A 24 -15.36 -2.42 10.46
CA ASN A 24 -15.58 -3.38 9.38
C ASN A 24 -16.41 -2.72 8.28
N PHE A 25 -16.02 -2.92 7.04
CA PHE A 25 -16.73 -2.39 5.88
C PHE A 25 -16.66 -3.34 4.70
N GLU A 26 -17.65 -3.23 3.82
CA GLU A 26 -17.63 -3.92 2.55
C GLU A 26 -16.72 -3.16 1.59
N LEU A 27 -15.61 -3.79 1.23
CA LEU A 27 -14.70 -3.32 0.20
C LEU A 27 -15.38 -3.41 -1.16
N SER A 28 -15.50 -2.26 -1.81
CA SER A 28 -15.80 -2.16 -3.24
C SER A 28 -14.55 -2.41 -4.07
N SER A 29 -14.69 -3.06 -5.23
CA SER A 29 -13.61 -3.17 -6.21
C SER A 29 -13.09 -1.80 -6.66
N ASP A 30 -13.90 -0.75 -6.53
CA ASP A 30 -13.50 0.62 -6.83
C ASP A 30 -12.59 1.27 -5.78
N GLU A 31 -12.48 0.67 -4.60
CA GLU A 31 -11.68 1.17 -3.48
C GLU A 31 -10.38 0.35 -3.29
N VAL A 32 -10.00 -0.41 -4.32
CA VAL A 32 -8.73 -1.14 -4.40
C VAL A 32 -7.73 -0.32 -5.19
N TYR A 33 -6.58 -0.05 -4.56
CA TYR A 33 -5.47 0.70 -5.11
C TYR A 33 -4.26 -0.19 -5.25
N GLN A 34 -3.36 0.18 -6.17
CA GLN A 34 -2.13 -0.55 -6.44
C GLN A 34 -0.94 0.40 -6.35
N ILE A 35 0.15 -0.09 -5.78
CA ILE A 35 1.45 0.55 -5.83
C ILE A 35 2.48 -0.44 -6.35
N SER A 36 3.36 0.02 -7.24
CA SER A 36 4.55 -0.71 -7.64
C SER A 36 5.77 -0.01 -7.07
N TYR A 37 6.68 -0.79 -6.52
CA TYR A 37 7.95 -0.31 -5.99
C TYR A 37 9.03 -1.30 -6.36
N MET A 38 10.27 -0.83 -6.38
CA MET A 38 11.43 -1.72 -6.48
C MET A 38 11.75 -2.19 -5.07
N ASN A 39 11.86 -3.47 -4.80
CA ASN A 39 12.23 -4.00 -3.48
C ASN A 39 13.74 -3.84 -3.22
N TYR A 40 14.21 -4.29 -2.05
CA TYR A 40 15.62 -4.13 -1.62
C TYR A 40 16.64 -4.93 -2.46
N ILE A 41 16.21 -5.93 -3.24
CA ILE A 41 17.05 -6.69 -4.17
C ILE A 41 16.98 -6.17 -5.61
N GLY A 42 16.17 -5.14 -5.88
CA GLY A 42 16.07 -4.51 -7.20
C GLY A 42 14.96 -5.06 -8.09
N GLU A 43 14.07 -5.89 -7.56
CA GLU A 43 12.93 -6.44 -8.30
C GLU A 43 11.71 -5.53 -8.16
N ILE A 44 10.91 -5.41 -9.21
CA ILE A 44 9.65 -4.65 -9.14
C ILE A 44 8.58 -5.54 -8.49
N GLU A 45 8.07 -5.10 -7.35
CA GLU A 45 6.96 -5.72 -6.65
C GLU A 45 5.70 -4.86 -6.76
N GLU A 46 4.54 -5.53 -6.64
CA GLU A 46 3.24 -4.88 -6.59
C GLU A 46 2.58 -5.19 -5.25
N GLN A 47 2.07 -4.15 -4.60
CA GLN A 47 1.20 -4.28 -3.43
C GLN A 47 -0.15 -3.63 -3.73
N PHE A 48 -1.20 -4.22 -3.13
CA PHE A 48 -2.57 -3.72 -3.22
C PHE A 48 -3.01 -3.26 -1.83
N TYR A 49 -3.81 -2.22 -1.79
CA TYR A 49 -4.30 -1.66 -0.54
C TYR A 49 -5.66 -0.98 -0.72
N THR A 50 -6.34 -0.73 0.39
CA THR A 50 -7.52 0.13 0.47
C THR A 50 -7.36 1.12 1.61
N MET A 51 -8.24 2.11 1.68
CA MET A 51 -8.30 3.06 2.79
C MET A 51 -9.58 2.80 3.58
N CYS A 52 -9.45 2.77 4.92
CA CYS A 52 -10.61 2.71 5.77
C CYS A 52 -11.45 3.98 5.58
N PRO A 53 -12.73 3.87 5.17
CA PRO A 53 -13.56 5.03 4.91
C PRO A 53 -13.86 5.85 6.19
N ARG A 54 -13.63 5.26 7.38
CA ARG A 54 -13.89 5.91 8.66
C ARG A 54 -12.72 6.72 9.20
N CYS A 55 -11.49 6.22 9.04
CA CYS A 55 -10.31 6.81 9.69
C CYS A 55 -9.15 7.08 8.73
N GLY A 56 -9.29 6.76 7.45
CA GLY A 56 -8.22 6.93 6.46
C GLY A 56 -7.07 5.93 6.60
N TYR A 57 -7.14 5.00 7.54
CA TYR A 57 -6.11 3.97 7.73
C TYR A 57 -5.90 3.13 6.47
N ILE A 58 -4.66 2.97 6.04
CA ILE A 58 -4.32 2.13 4.90
C ILE A 58 -4.30 0.67 5.33
N ILE A 59 -5.02 -0.17 4.59
CA ILE A 59 -5.13 -1.59 4.86
C ILE A 59 -4.53 -2.34 3.67
N PRO A 60 -3.46 -3.13 3.88
CA PRO A 60 -2.91 -3.96 2.82
C PRO A 60 -3.93 -5.03 2.43
N ILE A 61 -4.02 -5.29 1.14
CA ILE A 61 -4.86 -6.33 0.56
C ILE A 61 -3.95 -7.40 -0.02
N ASP A 62 -4.14 -8.63 0.42
CA ASP A 62 -3.49 -9.78 -0.20
C ASP A 62 -4.00 -9.92 -1.64
N LYS A 63 -3.07 -10.01 -2.60
CA LYS A 63 -3.41 -10.24 -4.00
C LYS A 63 -4.22 -11.53 -4.19
N SER A 64 -4.03 -12.54 -3.33
CA SER A 64 -4.71 -13.84 -3.42
C SER A 64 -6.23 -13.77 -3.26
N ILE A 65 -6.74 -12.71 -2.62
CA ILE A 65 -8.18 -12.50 -2.41
C ILE A 65 -8.82 -11.61 -3.50
N LEU A 66 -8.01 -11.08 -4.42
CA LEU A 66 -8.47 -10.24 -5.53
C LEU A 66 -8.62 -11.06 -6.81
N ASN A 67 -9.61 -10.71 -7.62
CA ASN A 67 -9.77 -11.27 -8.96
C ASN A 67 -9.05 -10.42 -10.04
N ASP A 68 -8.92 -10.97 -11.25
CA ASP A 68 -8.23 -10.30 -12.37
C ASP A 68 -8.85 -8.94 -12.75
N TYR A 69 -10.16 -8.79 -12.57
CA TYR A 69 -10.85 -7.53 -12.83
C TYR A 69 -10.43 -6.45 -11.84
N GLU A 70 -10.40 -6.77 -10.54
CA GLU A 70 -9.97 -5.88 -9.47
C GLU A 70 -8.50 -5.47 -9.62
N ILE A 71 -7.63 -6.44 -9.91
CA ILE A 71 -6.21 -6.20 -10.17
C ILE A 71 -6.05 -5.27 -11.38
N GLY A 72 -6.75 -5.54 -12.48
CA GLY A 72 -6.70 -4.72 -13.68
C GLY A 72 -7.20 -3.29 -13.45
N LEU A 73 -8.26 -3.14 -12.66
CA LEU A 73 -8.82 -1.84 -12.31
C LEU A 73 -7.87 -1.02 -11.42
N ALA A 74 -7.30 -1.62 -10.39
CA ALA A 74 -6.35 -0.98 -9.49
C ALA A 74 -5.08 -0.52 -10.22
N ARG A 75 -4.55 -1.34 -11.14
CA ARG A 75 -3.42 -0.97 -12.01
C ARG A 75 -3.74 0.22 -12.91
N ARG A 76 -4.92 0.26 -13.52
CA ARG A 76 -5.35 1.41 -14.34
C ARG A 76 -5.42 2.68 -13.51
N LYS A 77 -5.99 2.63 -12.30
CA LYS A 77 -6.03 3.77 -11.38
C LYS A 77 -4.64 4.28 -11.01
N SER A 78 -3.70 3.37 -10.80
CA SER A 78 -2.29 3.71 -10.53
C SER A 78 -1.60 4.42 -11.71
N ILE A 79 -2.01 4.12 -12.95
CA ILE A 79 -1.50 4.76 -14.17
C ILE A 79 -2.18 6.11 -14.42
N ASP A 80 -3.47 6.22 -14.14
CA ASP A 80 -4.32 7.39 -14.44
C ASP A 80 -4.20 8.53 -13.39
N ASP A 81 -3.19 8.48 -12.51
CA ASP A 81 -2.73 9.60 -11.66
C ASP A 81 -3.74 10.24 -10.67
N ARG A 82 -4.96 9.70 -10.48
CA ARG A 82 -5.93 10.28 -9.51
C ARG A 82 -5.50 10.18 -8.04
N ASP A 83 -4.70 9.18 -7.70
CA ASP A 83 -4.26 8.90 -6.32
C ASP A 83 -2.80 9.32 -6.06
N LEU A 84 -2.26 10.23 -6.89
CA LEU A 84 -0.85 10.62 -6.92
C LEU A 84 -0.30 11.04 -5.56
N TYR A 85 -1.10 11.74 -4.75
CA TYR A 85 -0.66 12.26 -3.45
C TYR A 85 -0.25 11.13 -2.49
N LEU A 86 -1.09 10.09 -2.37
CA LEU A 86 -0.85 8.99 -1.44
C LEU A 86 0.22 8.03 -1.98
N LYS A 87 0.20 7.76 -3.29
CA LYS A 87 1.28 7.04 -3.99
C LYS A 87 2.63 7.71 -3.78
N ASN A 88 2.70 9.04 -3.88
CA ASN A 88 3.93 9.80 -3.66
C ASN A 88 4.37 9.80 -2.19
N ASN A 89 3.44 9.83 -1.24
CA ASN A 89 3.78 9.74 0.18
C ASN A 89 4.41 8.38 0.50
N ILE A 90 3.77 7.29 0.06
CA ILE A 90 4.28 5.92 0.23
C ILE A 90 5.64 5.74 -0.47
N LEU A 91 5.79 6.19 -1.72
CA LEU A 91 7.07 6.15 -2.44
C LEU A 91 8.17 6.99 -1.79
N SER A 92 7.83 8.15 -1.21
CA SER A 92 8.76 8.98 -0.47
C SER A 92 9.25 8.27 0.80
N GLU A 93 8.35 7.58 1.51
CA GLU A 93 8.74 6.74 2.65
C GLU A 93 9.65 5.59 2.24
N TYR A 94 9.34 4.92 1.12
CA TYR A 94 10.19 3.87 0.55
C TYR A 94 11.61 4.36 0.31
N THR A 95 11.73 5.51 -0.35
CA THR A 95 13.01 6.13 -0.71
C THR A 95 13.81 6.43 0.56
N ASN A 96 13.16 7.00 1.58
CA ASN A 96 13.78 7.26 2.88
C ASN A 96 14.24 5.99 3.60
N VAL A 97 13.46 4.90 3.57
CA VAL A 97 13.85 3.61 4.16
C VAL A 97 15.06 3.02 3.44
N THR A 98 15.03 3.03 2.10
CA THR A 98 16.08 2.48 1.24
C THR A 98 17.39 3.23 1.41
N GLU A 99 17.36 4.57 1.44
CA GLU A 99 18.54 5.40 1.68
C GLU A 99 19.14 5.14 3.07
N ARG A 100 18.32 5.07 4.12
CA ARG A 100 18.80 4.73 5.48
C ARG A 100 19.44 3.34 5.54
N GLY A 101 18.86 2.36 4.86
CA GLY A 101 19.42 1.00 4.75
C GLY A 101 20.77 0.99 4.02
N ARG A 102 20.90 1.75 2.92
CA ARG A 102 22.15 1.93 2.18
C ARG A 102 23.23 2.63 3.00
N VAL A 103 22.88 3.67 3.77
CA VAL A 103 23.82 4.36 4.66
C VAL A 103 24.32 3.41 5.76
N ARG A 104 23.43 2.62 6.38
CA ARG A 104 23.83 1.63 7.41
C ARG A 104 24.74 0.52 6.87
N LYS A 105 24.56 0.07 5.62
CA LYS A 105 25.43 -0.94 5.00
C LYS A 105 26.84 -0.42 4.69
N LYS A 106 27.06 0.90 4.59
CA LYS A 106 28.38 1.49 4.33
C LYS A 106 29.24 1.67 5.59
N THR A 107 28.69 1.45 6.79
CA THR A 107 29.38 1.71 8.07
C THR A 107 29.94 0.44 8.74
N LEU A 108 30.15 -0.64 7.99
CA LEU A 108 30.80 -1.87 8.47
C LEU A 108 32.08 -2.15 7.69
#